data_AF-A0A540W919-F1
#
_entry.id   AF-A0A540W919-F1
#
_cell.length_a   1.000
_cell.length_b   1.000
_cell.length_c   1.000
_cell.angle_alpha   90.00
_cell.angle_beta   90.00
_cell.angle_gamma   90.00
#
_symmetry.space_group_name_H-M   'P 1'
#
loop_
_entity.id
_entity.type
_entity.pdbx_description
1 polymer ?
#
loop_
_entity_poly.entity_id
_entity_poly.type
_entity_poly.pdbx_seq_one_letter_code
_entity_poly.pdbx_strand_id
1 'polypeptide(L)'
;MQIVLVAVNAAVALLSGGSSLVGLVRPSVALAEGEQLGAGGAFFLGAYAARALPLSLVTLVVLLAGSAVAQVPVLVVAGLAQVGDAVVGARRGNRPMAASCIGLALIHLASAAWLFTR
;
A
#
# COMPACT_ATOMS: atom_id res chain seq x y z
N MET A 1 11.96 14.75 -14.03
CA MET A 1 10.63 14.66 -13.36
C MET A 1 10.10 13.23 -13.34
N GLN A 2 10.14 12.49 -14.46
CA GLN A 2 9.69 11.09 -14.51
C GLN A 2 10.42 10.14 -13.55
N ILE A 3 11.75 10.26 -13.43
CA ILE A 3 12.56 9.44 -12.50
C ILE A 3 12.14 9.66 -11.04
N VAL A 4 11.86 10.91 -10.64
CA VAL A 4 11.43 11.24 -9.28
C VAL A 4 10.07 10.61 -8.98
N LEU A 5 9.11 10.72 -9.91
CA LEU A 5 7.80 10.09 -9.78
C LEU A 5 7.94 8.57 -9.60
N VAL A 6 8.74 7.93 -10.46
CA VAL A 6 9.01 6.48 -10.38
C VAL A 6 9.62 6.11 -9.03
N ALA A 7 10.67 6.81 -8.60
CA ALA A 7 11.37 6.52 -7.35
C ALA A 7 10.45 6.67 -6.12
N VAL A 8 9.65 7.74 -6.07
CA VAL A 8 8.72 7.98 -4.96
C VAL A 8 7.63 6.91 -4.92
N ASN A 9 7.01 6.57 -6.05
CA ASN A 9 5.97 5.54 -6.08
C ASN A 9 6.54 4.14 -5.78
N ALA A 10 7.77 3.86 -6.22
CA ALA A 10 8.45 2.61 -5.88
C ALA A 10 8.74 2.51 -4.37
N ALA A 11 9.19 3.60 -3.75
CA ALA A 11 9.37 3.65 -2.30
C ALA A 11 8.06 3.39 -1.56
N VAL A 12 6.95 4.00 -1.99
CA VAL A 12 5.61 3.75 -1.43
C VAL A 12 5.20 2.28 -1.58
N ALA A 13 5.39 1.68 -2.76
CA ALA A 13 5.07 0.27 -3.00
C ALA A 13 5.90 -0.66 -2.10
N LEU A 14 7.19 -0.37 -1.92
CA LEU A 14 8.08 -1.12 -1.02
C LEU A 14 7.67 -1.00 0.44
N LEU A 15 7.30 0.20 0.91
CA LEU A 15 6.79 0.40 2.26
C LEU A 15 5.49 -0.37 2.48
N SER A 16 4.58 -0.33 1.50
CA SER A 16 3.27 -1.00 1.56
C SER A 16 3.43 -2.52 1.60
N GLY A 17 4.17 -3.10 0.65
CA GLY A 17 4.45 -4.53 0.61
C GLY A 17 5.29 -4.99 1.80
N GLY A 18 6.33 -4.23 2.16
CA GLY A 18 7.22 -4.54 3.26
C GLY A 18 6.50 -4.55 4.61
N SER A 19 5.66 -3.54 4.89
CA SER A 19 4.85 -3.52 6.12
C SER A 19 3.88 -4.69 6.19
N SER A 20 3.27 -5.07 5.07
CA SER A 20 2.42 -6.26 4.99
C SER A 20 3.19 -7.55 5.25
N LEU A 21 4.39 -7.69 4.70
CA LEU A 21 5.24 -8.87 4.91
C LEU A 21 5.68 -8.97 6.38
N VAL A 22 6.09 -7.84 6.96
CA VAL A 22 6.46 -7.73 8.38
C VAL A 22 5.29 -8.15 9.25
N GLY A 23 4.07 -7.67 8.95
CA GLY A 23 2.86 -8.09 9.66
C GLY A 23 2.62 -9.59 9.57
N LEU A 24 2.81 -10.21 8.39
CA LEU A 24 2.61 -11.64 8.19
C LEU A 24 3.63 -12.51 8.95
N VAL A 25 4.91 -12.12 8.94
CA VAL A 25 6.01 -12.89 9.54
C VAL A 25 6.13 -12.65 11.05
N ARG A 26 5.84 -11.42 11.49
CA ARG A 26 5.91 -11.00 12.89
C ARG A 26 4.67 -10.17 13.26
N PRO A 27 3.50 -10.80 13.47
CA PRO A 27 2.27 -10.08 13.78
C PRO A 27 2.35 -9.26 15.08
N SER A 28 3.18 -9.68 16.04
CA SER A 28 3.34 -9.01 17.33
C SER A 28 3.82 -7.55 17.23
N VAL A 29 4.42 -7.14 16.11
CA VAL A 29 4.84 -5.73 15.90
C VAL A 29 3.66 -4.78 15.73
N ALA A 30 2.48 -5.30 15.39
CA ALA A 30 1.26 -4.52 15.16
C ALA A 30 0.21 -4.69 16.28
N LEU A 31 0.51 -5.53 17.27
CA LEU A 31 -0.38 -5.83 18.40
C LEU A 31 0.08 -5.05 19.64
N ALA A 32 -0.87 -4.77 20.54
CA ALA A 32 -0.52 -4.23 21.85
C ALA A 32 0.24 -5.27 22.68
N GLU A 33 0.99 -4.81 23.69
CA GLU A 33 1.71 -5.70 24.58
C GLU A 33 0.73 -6.64 25.30
N GLY A 34 0.98 -7.95 25.22
CA GLY A 34 0.11 -8.99 25.78
C GLY A 34 -1.11 -9.36 24.93
N GLU A 35 -1.36 -8.66 23.82
CA GLU A 35 -2.44 -8.99 22.89
C GLU A 35 -2.05 -10.17 21.99
N GLN A 36 -2.97 -11.13 21.83
CA GLN A 36 -2.78 -12.30 20.98
C GLN A 36 -3.54 -12.15 19.66
N LEU A 37 -2.93 -12.61 18.57
CA LEU A 37 -3.60 -12.65 17.27
C LEU A 37 -4.68 -13.74 17.26
N GLY A 38 -5.95 -13.35 17.37
CA GLY A 38 -7.07 -14.27 17.21
C GLY A 38 -7.20 -14.79 15.77
N ALA A 39 -7.92 -15.90 15.59
CA ALA A 39 -8.12 -16.55 14.28
C ALA A 39 -8.69 -15.60 13.21
N GLY A 40 -9.65 -14.74 13.58
CA GLY A 40 -10.17 -13.71 12.68
C GLY A 40 -9.11 -12.68 12.26
N GLY A 41 -8.26 -12.26 13.19
CA GLY A 41 -7.14 -11.36 12.91
C GLY A 41 -6.12 -12.00 11.96
N ALA A 42 -5.79 -13.27 12.17
CA ALA A 42 -4.91 -14.04 11.28
C ALA A 42 -5.49 -14.16 9.86
N PHE A 43 -6.79 -14.43 9.73
CA PHE A 43 -7.47 -14.47 8.44
C PHE A 43 -7.41 -13.12 7.72
N PHE A 44 -7.76 -12.02 8.41
CA PHE A 44 -7.70 -10.67 7.83
C PHE A 44 -6.29 -10.26 7.44
N LEU A 45 -5.29 -10.59 8.26
CA LEU A 45 -3.88 -10.33 7.96
C LEU A 45 -3.43 -11.10 6.70
N GLY A 46 -3.83 -12.37 6.59
CA GLY A 46 -3.55 -13.17 5.39
C GLY A 46 -4.20 -12.60 4.13
N ALA A 47 -5.49 -12.23 4.21
CA ALA A 47 -6.21 -11.60 3.10
C ALA A 47 -5.57 -10.25 2.70
N TYR A 48 -5.16 -9.45 3.69
CA TYR A 48 -4.45 -8.20 3.47
C TYR A 48 -3.14 -8.43 2.71
N ALA A 49 -2.33 -9.39 3.16
CA ALA A 49 -1.05 -9.71 2.54
C ALA A 49 -1.19 -10.30 1.13
N ALA A 50 -2.19 -11.16 0.93
CA ALA A 50 -2.50 -11.73 -0.38
C ALA A 50 -2.86 -10.66 -1.42
N ARG A 51 -3.39 -9.52 -1.00
CA ARG A 51 -3.63 -8.35 -1.87
C ARG A 51 -2.40 -7.44 -1.97
N ALA A 52 -1.83 -7.05 -0.83
CA ALA A 52 -0.81 -6.00 -0.76
C ALA A 52 0.51 -6.43 -1.41
N LEU A 53 0.95 -7.67 -1.22
CA LEU A 53 2.23 -8.14 -1.76
C LEU A 53 2.22 -8.23 -3.29
N PRO A 54 1.24 -8.89 -3.96
CA PRO A 54 1.21 -8.92 -5.41
C PRO A 54 1.02 -7.54 -6.02
N LEU A 55 0.16 -6.70 -5.45
CA LEU A 55 -0.06 -5.34 -5.95
C LEU A 55 1.20 -4.48 -5.85
N SER A 56 1.96 -4.58 -4.76
CA SER A 56 3.22 -3.87 -4.59
C SER A 56 4.25 -4.33 -5.63
N LEU A 57 4.35 -5.64 -5.88
CA LEU A 57 5.25 -6.19 -6.90
C LEU A 57 4.87 -5.73 -8.31
N VAL A 58 3.58 -5.82 -8.68
CA VAL A 58 3.08 -5.35 -9.98
C VAL A 58 3.36 -3.86 -10.15
N THR A 59 3.14 -3.06 -9.09
CA THR A 59 3.43 -1.62 -9.11
C THR A 59 4.91 -1.36 -9.42
N LEU A 60 5.82 -2.07 -8.76
CA LEU A 60 7.26 -1.94 -9.01
C LEU A 60 7.63 -2.32 -10.46
N VAL A 61 7.15 -3.46 -10.94
CA VAL A 61 7.44 -3.94 -12.30
C VAL A 61 6.96 -2.95 -13.35
N VAL A 62 5.73 -2.44 -13.22
CA VAL A 62 5.13 -1.50 -14.17
C VAL A 62 5.81 -0.13 -14.14
N LEU A 63 6.24 0.33 -12.95
CA LEU A 63 7.04 1.55 -12.82
C LEU A 63 8.38 1.41 -13.55
N LEU A 64 9.07 0.27 -13.41
CA LEU A 64 10.33 -0.02 -14.08
C LEU A 64 10.18 -0.19 -15.60
N ALA A 65 9.05 -0.72 -16.06
CA ALA A 65 8.76 -0.88 -17.49
C ALA A 65 8.53 0.46 -18.23
N GLY A 66 8.25 1.56 -17.51
CA GLY A 66 8.20 2.91 -18.09
C GLY A 66 6.99 3.24 -18.96
N SER A 67 6.02 2.34 -19.14
CA SER A 67 4.82 2.58 -19.94
C SER A 67 3.75 3.33 -19.15
N ALA A 68 3.51 4.60 -19.48
CA ALA A 68 2.47 5.43 -18.83
C ALA A 68 1.07 4.80 -18.91
N VAL A 69 0.74 4.17 -20.05
CA VAL A 69 -0.53 3.46 -20.27
C VAL A 69 -0.74 2.32 -19.25
N ALA A 70 0.34 1.63 -18.87
CA ALA A 70 0.29 0.61 -17.84
C ALA A 70 0.37 1.18 -16.42
N GLN A 71 1.14 2.26 -16.22
CA GLN A 71 1.37 2.88 -14.91
C GLN A 71 0.10 3.51 -14.33
N VAL A 72 -0.67 4.26 -15.13
CA VAL A 72 -1.87 4.97 -14.65
C VAL A 72 -2.85 4.04 -13.94
N PRO A 73 -3.37 2.94 -14.54
CA PRO A 73 -4.35 2.09 -13.87
C PRO A 73 -3.77 1.40 -12.63
N VAL A 74 -2.50 0.99 -12.66
CA VAL A 74 -1.85 0.34 -11.51
C VAL A 74 -1.71 1.31 -10.34
N LEU A 75 -1.30 2.55 -10.60
CA LEU A 75 -1.22 3.60 -9.58
C LEU A 75 -2.60 3.95 -9.03
N VAL A 76 -3.64 3.99 -9.86
CA VAL A 76 -5.03 4.18 -9.38
C VAL A 76 -5.42 3.06 -8.43
N VAL A 77 -5.22 1.80 -8.82
CA VAL A 77 -5.57 0.63 -8.00
C VAL A 77 -4.76 0.62 -6.70
N ALA A 78 -3.45 0.90 -6.75
CA ALA A 78 -2.59 1.02 -5.57
C ALA A 78 -3.04 2.15 -4.63
N GLY A 79 -3.42 3.30 -5.18
CA GLY A 79 -3.96 4.42 -4.43
C GLY A 79 -5.29 4.08 -3.73
N LEU A 80 -6.23 3.46 -4.45
CA LEU A 80 -7.52 3.04 -3.89
C LEU A 80 -7.35 1.94 -2.83
N ALA A 81 -6.41 1.02 -3.03
CA ALA A 81 -6.01 0.05 -2.03
C ALA A 81 -5.61 0.74 -0.72
N GLN A 82 -4.80 1.79 -0.80
CA GLN A 82 -4.38 2.57 0.37
C GLN A 82 -5.52 3.37 1.00
N VAL A 83 -6.47 3.90 0.21
CA VAL A 83 -7.70 4.51 0.77
C VAL A 83 -8.49 3.49 1.59
N GLY A 84 -8.64 2.27 1.09
CA GLY A 84 -9.28 1.18 1.84
C GLY A 84 -8.59 0.90 3.17
N ASP A 85 -7.25 0.86 3.15
CA ASP A 85 -6.44 0.62 4.34
C ASP A 85 -6.58 1.77 5.34
N ALA A 86 -6.64 3.02 4.87
CA ALA A 86 -6.89 4.18 5.70
C ALA A 86 -8.27 4.12 6.39
N VAL A 87 -9.30 3.70 5.67
CA VAL A 87 -10.66 3.52 6.22
C VAL A 87 -10.66 2.43 7.28
N VAL A 88 -9.97 1.31 7.05
CA VAL A 88 -9.82 0.24 8.05
C VAL A 88 -9.09 0.78 9.29
N GLY A 89 -7.97 1.47 9.11
CA GLY A 89 -7.22 2.08 10.21
C GLY A 89 -8.09 3.02 11.05
N ALA A 90 -8.84 3.91 10.40
CA ALA A 90 -9.75 4.83 11.07
C ALA A 90 -10.85 4.09 11.87
N ARG A 91 -11.51 3.09 11.27
CA ARG A 91 -12.56 2.30 11.92
C ARG A 91 -12.05 1.47 13.09
N ARG A 92 -10.78 1.08 13.07
CA ARG A 92 -10.12 0.30 14.13
C ARG A 92 -9.42 1.17 15.16
N GLY A 93 -9.51 2.51 15.06
CA GLY A 93 -8.83 3.44 15.97
C GLY A 93 -7.30 3.50 15.78
N ASN A 94 -6.76 2.87 14.73
CA ASN A 94 -5.34 2.93 14.37
C ASN A 94 -5.06 4.21 13.57
N ARG A 95 -4.96 5.34 14.29
CA ARG A 95 -4.67 6.66 13.70
C ARG A 95 -3.37 6.69 12.90
N PRO A 96 -2.26 6.06 13.36
CA PRO A 96 -1.04 6.00 12.56
C PRO A 96 -1.23 5.35 11.19
N MET A 97 -1.93 4.21 11.13
CA MET A 97 -2.25 3.54 9.86
C MET A 97 -3.14 4.41 8.97
N ALA A 98 -4.18 5.03 9.55
CA ALA A 98 -5.07 5.90 8.77
C ALA A 98 -4.29 7.05 8.12
N ALA A 99 -3.45 7.76 8.89
CA ALA A 99 -2.68 8.89 8.41
C ALA A 99 -1.63 8.48 7.36
N SER A 100 -0.89 7.39 7.60
CA SER A 100 0.13 6.93 6.67
C SER A 100 -0.50 6.50 5.35
N CYS A 101 -1.55 5.66 5.38
CA CYS A 101 -2.24 5.20 4.18
C CYS A 101 -2.87 6.34 3.36
N ILE A 102 -3.40 7.39 4.01
CA ILE A 102 -3.84 8.60 3.28
C ILE A 102 -2.67 9.24 2.52
N GLY A 103 -1.53 9.43 3.18
CA GLY A 103 -0.34 10.00 2.53
C GLY A 103 0.16 9.16 1.35
N LEU A 104 0.22 7.85 1.51
CA LEU A 104 0.62 6.91 0.45
C LEU A 104 -0.39 6.91 -0.71
N ALA A 105 -1.69 6.97 -0.42
CA ALA A 105 -2.74 7.07 -1.44
C ALA A 105 -2.59 8.34 -2.28
N LEU A 106 -2.36 9.48 -1.63
CA LEU A 106 -2.18 10.76 -2.32
C LEU A 106 -1.00 10.71 -3.31
N ILE A 107 0.11 10.07 -2.93
CA ILE A 107 1.27 9.92 -3.80
C ILE A 107 0.90 9.15 -5.08
N HIS A 108 0.27 8.00 -4.94
CA HIS A 108 -0.13 7.18 -6.09
C HIS A 108 -1.16 7.87 -6.98
N LEU A 109 -2.22 8.43 -6.38
CA LEU A 109 -3.32 9.05 -7.12
C LEU A 109 -2.90 10.37 -7.80
N ALA A 110 -2.11 11.21 -7.14
CA ALA A 110 -1.57 12.42 -7.75
C ALA A 110 -0.61 12.09 -8.90
N SER A 111 0.21 11.05 -8.74
CA SER A 111 1.10 10.57 -9.81
C SER A 111 0.32 10.03 -11.00
N ALA A 112 -0.75 9.28 -10.76
CA ALA A 112 -1.64 8.78 -11.80
C ALA A 112 -2.34 9.93 -12.55
N ALA A 113 -2.89 10.90 -11.82
CA ALA A 113 -3.54 12.08 -12.40
C ALA A 113 -2.56 12.87 -13.26
N TRP A 114 -1.34 13.09 -12.78
CA TRP A 114 -0.30 13.77 -13.53
C TRP A 114 0.05 13.04 -14.83
N LEU A 115 0.29 11.72 -14.77
CA LEU A 115 0.61 10.90 -15.94
C LEU A 115 -0.56 10.84 -16.94
N PHE A 116 -1.81 10.89 -16.48
CA PHE A 116 -2.98 10.89 -17.33
C PHE A 116 -3.15 12.21 -18.12
N THR A 117 -2.69 13.32 -17.56
CA THR A 117 -2.78 14.65 -18.19
C THR A 117 -1.59 15.00 -19.10
N ARG A 118 -0.66 14.08 -19.28
CA ARG A 118 0.60 14.26 -20.04
C ARG A 118 0.55 13.50 -21.35
#